data_AF-A0A841R0S8-F1
#
_entry.id   AF-A0A841R0S8-F1
#
_cell.length_a   1.000
_cell.length_b   1.000
_cell.length_c   1.000
_cell.angle_alpha   90.00
_cell.angle_beta   90.00
_cell.angle_gamma   90.00
#
_symmetry.space_group_name_H-M   'P 1'
#
loop_
_entity.id
_entity.type
_entity.pdbx_description
1 polymer ?
#
loop_
_entity_poly.entity_id
_entity_poly.type
_entity_poly.pdbx_seq_one_letter_code
_entity_poly.pdbx_strand_id
1 'polypeptide(L)'
;MATWSKTRVTDDGLKMNAEAVAANKSIDIYAAKGGTGDNLTLDTMPVTFDIAGVKQKEKAVIVTLQIDNKGAQSEQTFNRIALFARLDAGAEVKTPYAVVESDTPESIPAQSSQYKVLRVDVILAYTGAENVTVTPTIQLGITEAQARVIVTSSIGDHDGDPAAHQVMAHNVSDTTAPKGNNGTIRGLLDGLANRIKAITGRARWFDDPDITLTTTKKRLDALDNRVGTLDFIPNSRIGTTQNKIATLGFNGRFDKERLPTGIVYDSDFSASTGSDGYVELPNGIIIQWGRISLYSAKVSQTRTGYFERSFPSSCYNVTVTPYSPDSIYKNKDDWTLHVTSVSRSSVTVVVASATTDEFVDTSSAYCYYMAIGR
;
A
#
# COMPACT_ATOMS: atom_id res chain seq x y z
N MET A 1 70.63 5.04 1.73
CA MET A 1 70.69 5.55 0.35
C MET A 1 72.05 6.19 0.21
N ALA A 2 72.84 5.68 -0.73
CA ALA A 2 74.18 6.18 -0.97
C ALA A 2 74.12 7.60 -1.55
N THR A 3 75.08 8.45 -1.18
CA THR A 3 75.19 9.80 -1.76
C THR A 3 76.05 9.69 -3.01
N TRP A 4 75.40 9.68 -4.16
CA TRP A 4 76.08 9.55 -5.43
C TRP A 4 76.75 10.87 -5.80
N SER A 5 78.05 10.80 -6.00
CA SER A 5 78.88 11.88 -6.48
C SER A 5 78.67 12.07 -7.99
N LYS A 6 79.38 13.06 -8.53
CA LYS A 6 79.12 13.67 -9.84
C LYS A 6 79.33 12.65 -10.97
N THR A 7 78.49 12.71 -12.00
CA THR A 7 78.75 11.98 -13.25
C THR A 7 79.97 12.58 -13.94
N ARG A 8 80.95 11.74 -14.31
CA ARG A 8 82.18 12.14 -15.01
C ARG A 8 82.30 11.37 -16.31
N VAL A 9 82.51 12.09 -17.43
CA VAL A 9 82.94 11.46 -18.69
C VAL A 9 84.41 11.08 -18.53
N THR A 10 84.75 9.84 -18.89
CA THR A 10 86.12 9.33 -18.76
C THR A 10 87.02 9.88 -19.87
N ASP A 11 88.33 9.68 -19.74
CA ASP A 11 89.27 10.09 -20.79
C ASP A 11 88.99 9.37 -22.12
N ASP A 12 88.59 8.09 -22.05
CA ASP A 12 88.15 7.32 -23.21
C ASP A 12 86.83 7.87 -23.79
N GLY A 13 85.89 8.27 -22.94
CA GLY A 13 84.65 8.93 -23.36
C GLY A 13 84.90 10.29 -24.03
N LEU A 14 85.87 11.07 -23.54
CA LEU A 14 86.31 12.32 -24.16
C LEU A 14 86.97 12.08 -25.52
N LYS A 15 87.81 11.05 -25.63
CA LYS A 15 88.38 10.62 -26.91
C LYS A 15 87.31 10.20 -27.91
N MET A 16 86.30 9.44 -27.45
CA MET A 16 85.15 9.05 -28.25
C MET A 16 84.31 10.25 -28.70
N ASN A 17 84.12 11.25 -27.85
CA ASN A 17 83.48 12.51 -28.24
C ASN A 17 84.24 13.23 -29.36
N ALA A 18 85.57 13.34 -29.23
CA ALA A 18 86.40 13.95 -30.26
C ALA A 18 86.34 13.17 -31.59
N GLU A 19 86.34 11.84 -31.53
CA GLU A 19 86.19 10.97 -32.70
C GLU A 19 84.80 11.11 -33.34
N ALA A 20 83.74 11.12 -32.52
CA ALA A 20 82.37 11.30 -32.99
C ALA A 20 82.19 12.62 -33.75
N VAL A 21 82.77 13.70 -33.23
CA VAL A 21 82.74 15.03 -33.89
C VAL A 21 83.57 15.02 -35.17
N ALA A 22 84.80 14.49 -35.14
CA ALA A 22 85.69 14.47 -36.31
C ALA A 22 85.14 13.61 -37.45
N ALA A 23 84.48 12.50 -37.12
CA ALA A 23 83.94 11.54 -38.08
C ALA A 23 82.44 11.73 -38.39
N ASN A 24 81.79 12.75 -37.81
CA ASN A 24 80.35 12.99 -37.89
C ASN A 24 79.50 11.74 -37.57
N LYS A 25 79.82 11.09 -36.46
CA LYS A 25 79.16 9.87 -35.96
C LYS A 25 78.33 10.13 -34.71
N SER A 26 77.35 9.27 -34.48
CA SER A 26 76.52 9.26 -33.27
C SER A 26 77.16 8.42 -32.16
N ILE A 27 76.95 8.83 -30.91
CA ILE A 27 77.33 8.05 -29.71
C ILE A 27 76.08 7.30 -29.23
N ASP A 28 76.18 5.98 -29.20
CA ASP A 28 75.14 5.06 -28.75
C ASP A 28 75.50 4.51 -27.37
N ILE A 29 74.74 4.88 -26.33
CA ILE A 29 74.87 4.27 -25.00
C ILE A 29 74.13 2.93 -25.03
N TYR A 30 74.88 1.83 -25.01
CA TYR A 30 74.32 0.50 -25.26
C TYR A 30 74.30 -0.41 -24.02
N ALA A 31 75.08 -0.09 -22.98
CA ALA A 31 75.09 -0.85 -21.74
C ALA A 31 75.36 0.05 -20.53
N ALA A 32 74.85 -0.38 -19.38
CA ALA A 32 75.13 0.24 -18.09
C ALA A 32 75.39 -0.85 -17.04
N LYS A 33 76.48 -0.72 -16.28
CA LYS A 33 76.84 -1.71 -15.24
C LYS A 33 77.25 -1.05 -13.94
N GLY A 34 77.00 -1.76 -12.84
CA GLY A 34 77.44 -1.41 -11.50
C GLY A 34 78.55 -2.31 -10.99
N GLY A 35 79.42 -1.79 -10.15
CA GLY A 35 80.50 -2.55 -9.54
C GLY A 35 81.13 -1.85 -8.35
N THR A 36 82.20 -2.46 -7.85
CA THR A 36 83.00 -1.98 -6.72
C THR A 36 84.48 -2.02 -7.08
N GLY A 37 85.21 -0.92 -6.86
CA GLY A 37 86.64 -0.79 -7.15
C GLY A 37 86.97 -0.06 -8.46
N ASP A 38 88.25 -0.02 -8.81
CA ASP A 38 88.77 0.88 -9.84
C ASP A 38 88.77 0.30 -11.28
N ASN A 39 88.63 -1.02 -11.42
CA ASN A 39 88.64 -1.68 -12.73
C ASN A 39 87.23 -1.74 -13.35
N LEU A 40 86.81 -0.61 -13.94
CA LEU A 40 85.45 -0.37 -14.44
C LEU A 40 85.26 -0.80 -15.91
N THR A 41 85.48 -2.07 -16.24
CA THR A 41 85.25 -2.58 -17.60
C THR A 41 83.91 -3.31 -17.72
N LEU A 42 83.42 -3.44 -18.96
CA LEU A 42 82.17 -4.15 -19.25
C LEU A 42 82.18 -5.60 -18.72
N ASP A 43 83.34 -6.26 -18.73
CA ASP A 43 83.45 -7.67 -18.33
C ASP A 43 83.63 -7.83 -16.80
N THR A 44 84.15 -6.82 -16.12
CA THR A 44 84.49 -6.92 -14.69
C THR A 44 83.39 -6.42 -13.76
N MET A 45 82.46 -5.61 -14.25
CA MET A 45 81.36 -5.06 -13.45
C MET A 45 80.19 -6.06 -13.36
N PRO A 46 79.83 -6.54 -12.15
CA PRO A 46 78.89 -7.66 -11.98
C PRO A 46 77.41 -7.27 -12.04
N VAL A 47 77.07 -6.02 -11.73
CA VAL A 47 75.67 -5.56 -11.66
C VAL A 47 75.27 -5.03 -13.04
N THR A 48 74.15 -5.50 -13.60
CA THR A 48 73.67 -5.02 -14.91
C THR A 48 72.43 -4.15 -14.72
N PHE A 49 72.42 -2.99 -15.36
CA PHE A 49 71.26 -2.09 -15.39
C PHE A 49 70.57 -2.16 -16.75
N ASP A 50 69.25 -2.17 -16.73
CA ASP A 50 68.43 -1.95 -17.92
C ASP A 50 68.43 -0.45 -18.26
N ILE A 51 68.68 -0.13 -19.52
CA ILE A 51 68.52 1.24 -20.03
C ILE A 51 67.03 1.43 -20.35
N ALA A 52 66.31 2.01 -19.40
CA ALA A 52 64.86 2.26 -19.52
C ALA A 52 64.52 3.42 -20.46
N GLY A 53 65.48 4.30 -20.75
CA GLY A 53 65.32 5.32 -21.78
C GLY A 53 66.49 6.29 -21.89
N VAL A 54 66.66 6.88 -23.07
CA VAL A 54 67.63 7.96 -23.33
C VAL A 54 66.86 9.15 -23.88
N LYS A 55 67.01 10.32 -23.25
CA LYS A 55 66.35 11.57 -23.66
C LYS A 55 67.38 12.66 -23.85
N GLN A 56 67.33 13.37 -24.97
CA GLN A 56 68.13 14.56 -25.20
C GLN A 56 67.29 15.81 -24.96
N LYS A 57 67.82 16.76 -24.19
CA LYS A 57 67.25 18.09 -24.02
C LYS A 57 68.37 19.12 -24.10
N GLU A 58 68.32 19.97 -25.13
CA GLU A 58 69.35 20.98 -25.41
C GLU A 58 70.77 20.37 -25.46
N LYS A 59 71.68 20.79 -24.58
CA LYS A 59 73.07 20.30 -24.49
C LYS A 59 73.27 19.16 -23.47
N ALA A 60 72.18 18.58 -22.98
CA ALA A 60 72.21 17.49 -22.01
C ALA A 60 71.50 16.23 -22.54
N VAL A 61 72.04 15.07 -22.19
CA VAL A 61 71.47 13.75 -22.41
C VAL A 61 71.17 13.14 -21.04
N ILE A 62 69.95 12.66 -20.85
CA ILE A 62 69.49 11.96 -19.66
C ILE A 62 69.34 10.50 -20.02
N VAL A 63 70.09 9.63 -19.35
CA VAL A 63 70.02 8.19 -19.46
C VAL A 63 69.33 7.66 -18.20
N THR A 64 68.11 7.17 -18.35
CA THR A 64 67.37 6.52 -17.26
C THR A 64 67.75 5.05 -17.20
N LEU A 65 68.36 4.66 -16.11
CA LEU A 65 68.72 3.29 -15.78
C LEU A 65 67.72 2.71 -14.78
N GLN A 66 67.48 1.41 -14.90
CA GLN A 66 66.67 0.66 -13.97
C GLN A 66 67.38 -0.64 -13.60
N ILE A 67 67.23 -1.05 -12.36
CA ILE A 67 67.62 -2.39 -11.91
C ILE A 67 66.56 -2.89 -10.93
N ASP A 68 66.26 -4.16 -11.02
CA ASP A 68 65.44 -4.86 -10.05
C ASP A 68 66.18 -6.06 -9.43
N ASN A 69 65.62 -6.64 -8.38
CA ASN A 69 66.16 -7.85 -7.75
C ASN A 69 65.62 -9.14 -8.40
N LYS A 70 65.00 -9.10 -9.58
CA LYS A 70 64.44 -10.29 -10.23
C LYS A 70 65.56 -11.22 -10.68
N GLY A 71 65.51 -12.47 -10.25
CA GLY A 71 66.51 -13.49 -10.53
C GLY A 71 67.78 -13.40 -9.66
N ALA A 72 67.93 -12.38 -8.83
CA ALA A 72 69.12 -12.18 -8.00
C ALA A 72 69.22 -13.23 -6.88
N GLN A 73 70.25 -14.08 -6.91
CA GLN A 73 70.47 -15.13 -5.90
C GLN A 73 71.17 -14.60 -4.62
N SER A 74 71.80 -13.43 -4.72
CA SER A 74 72.52 -12.77 -3.63
C SER A 74 72.31 -11.27 -3.69
N GLU A 75 72.62 -10.57 -2.59
CA GLU A 75 72.65 -9.11 -2.58
C GLU A 75 73.65 -8.59 -3.63
N GLN A 76 73.22 -7.58 -4.38
CA GLN A 76 74.02 -6.88 -5.37
C GLN A 76 74.46 -5.55 -4.78
N THR A 77 75.77 -5.38 -4.56
CA THR A 77 76.35 -4.16 -3.98
C THR A 77 77.21 -3.45 -5.01
N PHE A 78 77.08 -2.13 -5.10
CA PHE A 78 77.83 -1.30 -6.04
C PHE A 78 77.99 0.12 -5.49
N ASN A 79 79.12 0.76 -5.80
CA ASN A 79 79.37 2.18 -5.51
C ASN A 79 79.86 2.95 -6.74
N ARG A 80 79.82 2.29 -7.91
CA ARG A 80 80.20 2.83 -9.21
C ARG A 80 79.16 2.35 -10.22
N ILE A 81 78.68 3.25 -11.08
CA ILE A 81 77.84 2.95 -12.24
C ILE A 81 78.56 3.45 -13.48
N ALA A 82 78.89 2.55 -14.40
CA ALA A 82 79.51 2.87 -15.67
C ALA A 82 78.50 2.80 -16.81
N LEU A 83 78.51 3.82 -17.67
CA LEU A 83 77.84 3.82 -18.96
C LEU A 83 78.84 3.43 -20.04
N PHE A 84 78.48 2.50 -20.91
CA PHE A 84 79.27 2.06 -22.05
C PHE A 84 78.65 2.57 -23.34
N ALA A 85 79.48 3.13 -24.20
CA ALA A 85 79.05 3.73 -25.45
C ALA A 85 79.85 3.20 -26.63
N ARG A 86 79.31 3.36 -27.83
CA ARG A 86 79.97 3.01 -29.09
C ARG A 86 79.55 3.97 -30.18
N LEU A 87 80.33 4.05 -31.26
CA LEU A 87 80.01 4.90 -32.40
C LEU A 87 79.09 4.16 -33.38
N ASP A 88 77.99 4.80 -33.78
CA ASP A 88 77.00 4.31 -34.77
C ASP A 88 76.59 2.83 -34.59
N ALA A 89 76.35 2.42 -33.33
CA ALA A 89 76.04 1.04 -32.97
C ALA A 89 77.08 0.00 -33.44
N GLY A 90 78.35 0.40 -33.56
CA GLY A 90 79.45 -0.42 -34.03
C GLY A 90 79.93 -1.49 -33.03
N ALA A 91 81.23 -1.79 -33.07
CA ALA A 91 81.83 -2.77 -32.18
C ALA A 91 81.70 -2.36 -30.71
N GLU A 92 81.60 -3.34 -29.82
CA GLU A 92 81.53 -3.11 -28.38
C GLU A 92 82.82 -2.47 -27.87
N VAL A 93 82.66 -1.40 -27.08
CA VAL A 93 83.76 -0.74 -26.39
C VAL A 93 83.68 -1.11 -24.92
N LYS A 94 84.71 -1.80 -24.44
CA LYS A 94 84.72 -2.38 -23.08
C LYS A 94 85.13 -1.39 -22.00
N THR A 95 85.64 -0.22 -22.39
CA THR A 95 85.98 0.86 -21.46
C THR A 95 84.78 1.81 -21.29
N PRO A 96 84.59 2.36 -20.08
CA PRO A 96 83.39 3.11 -19.75
C PRO A 96 83.46 4.49 -20.41
N TYR A 97 82.36 4.92 -21.04
CA TYR A 97 82.20 6.26 -21.60
C TYR A 97 82.04 7.30 -20.49
N ALA A 98 81.24 6.99 -19.47
CA ALA A 98 81.03 7.83 -18.31
C ALA A 98 80.86 6.98 -17.05
N VAL A 99 81.19 7.54 -15.90
CA VAL A 99 81.08 6.88 -14.60
C VAL A 99 80.37 7.81 -13.62
N VAL A 100 79.48 7.24 -12.84
CA VAL A 100 78.86 7.82 -11.65
C VAL A 100 79.43 7.11 -10.44
N GLU A 101 79.89 7.86 -9.45
CA GLU A 101 80.57 7.32 -8.27
C GLU A 101 79.77 7.60 -7.00
N SER A 102 80.09 6.88 -5.93
CA SER A 102 79.58 7.12 -4.58
C SER A 102 80.64 6.73 -3.57
N ASP A 103 80.74 7.48 -2.48
CA ASP A 103 81.65 7.16 -1.37
C ASP A 103 81.11 6.02 -0.50
N THR A 104 79.79 5.77 -0.56
CA THR A 104 79.14 4.67 0.15
C THR A 104 78.56 3.65 -0.82
N PRO A 105 78.63 2.35 -0.50
CA PRO A 105 77.94 1.32 -1.27
C PRO A 105 76.42 1.47 -1.23
N GLU A 106 75.77 1.21 -2.35
CA GLU A 106 74.34 0.95 -2.46
C GLU A 106 74.12 -0.55 -2.64
N SER A 107 73.07 -1.08 -2.03
CA SER A 107 72.75 -2.51 -2.06
C SER A 107 71.32 -2.74 -2.56
N ILE A 108 71.18 -3.70 -3.46
CA ILE A 108 69.89 -4.28 -3.87
C ILE A 108 69.86 -5.71 -3.32
N PRO A 109 68.93 -6.03 -2.40
CA PRO A 109 68.89 -7.35 -1.77
C PRO A 109 68.61 -8.46 -2.80
N ALA A 110 68.94 -9.69 -2.43
CA ALA A 110 68.56 -10.88 -3.21
C ALA A 110 67.03 -10.94 -3.45
N GLN A 111 66.61 -11.72 -4.45
CA GLN A 111 65.20 -11.96 -4.71
C GLN A 111 64.54 -12.62 -3.48
N SER A 112 63.46 -12.01 -2.99
CA SER A 112 62.56 -12.62 -2.01
C SER A 112 61.14 -12.68 -2.60
N SER A 113 60.10 -12.81 -1.78
CA SER A 113 58.72 -12.62 -2.22
C SER A 113 58.41 -11.19 -2.70
N GLN A 114 59.33 -10.24 -2.49
CA GLN A 114 59.18 -8.84 -2.85
C GLN A 114 60.16 -8.42 -3.94
N TYR A 115 59.66 -7.65 -4.91
CA TYR A 115 60.47 -6.99 -5.93
C TYR A 115 60.90 -5.61 -5.43
N LYS A 116 62.20 -5.30 -5.52
CA LYS A 116 62.71 -3.93 -5.37
C LYS A 116 63.16 -3.42 -6.72
N VAL A 117 62.76 -2.20 -7.06
CA VAL A 117 63.18 -1.50 -8.27
C VAL A 117 63.90 -0.22 -7.86
N LEU A 118 65.12 -0.05 -8.37
CA LEU A 118 65.88 1.19 -8.29
C LEU A 118 65.89 1.84 -9.66
N ARG A 119 65.54 3.13 -9.72
CA ARG A 119 65.65 3.95 -10.93
C ARG A 119 66.70 5.03 -10.71
N VAL A 120 67.61 5.18 -11.68
CA VAL A 120 68.73 6.12 -11.64
C VAL A 120 68.70 6.96 -12.92
N ASP A 121 68.54 8.27 -12.79
CA ASP A 121 68.69 9.19 -13.93
C ASP A 121 70.11 9.74 -13.98
N VAL A 122 70.90 9.27 -14.95
CA VAL A 122 72.27 9.75 -15.21
C VAL A 122 72.21 10.88 -16.23
N ILE A 123 72.75 12.05 -15.88
CA ILE A 123 72.71 13.23 -16.75
C ILE A 123 74.12 13.53 -17.26
N LEU A 124 74.27 13.54 -18.57
CA LEU A 124 75.49 13.86 -19.31
C LEU A 124 75.30 15.23 -19.97
N ALA A 125 76.08 16.23 -19.56
CA ALA A 125 76.03 17.57 -20.18
C ALA A 125 77.42 17.97 -20.70
N TYR A 126 77.45 18.60 -21.88
CA TYR A 126 78.71 18.96 -22.56
C TYR A 126 78.80 20.46 -22.81
N THR A 127 79.89 21.09 -22.36
CA THR A 127 80.26 22.46 -22.75
C THR A 127 81.74 22.54 -23.11
N GLY A 128 82.04 22.50 -24.41
CA GLY A 128 83.17 23.15 -25.11
C GLY A 128 84.63 22.92 -24.69
N ALA A 129 84.93 22.50 -23.46
CA ALA A 129 86.28 22.19 -22.97
C ALA A 129 86.29 21.52 -21.56
N GLU A 130 85.17 21.46 -20.83
CA GLU A 130 85.15 20.89 -19.47
C GLU A 130 83.85 20.10 -19.19
N ASN A 131 83.97 19.07 -18.34
CA ASN A 131 82.87 18.24 -17.88
C ASN A 131 81.85 19.07 -17.09
N VAL A 132 80.59 19.12 -17.53
CA VAL A 132 79.51 19.75 -16.77
C VAL A 132 79.04 18.79 -15.68
N THR A 133 79.13 19.25 -14.44
CA THR A 133 78.67 18.53 -13.25
C THR A 133 77.14 18.43 -13.24
N VAL A 134 76.59 17.21 -13.20
CA VAL A 134 75.17 17.01 -12.88
C VAL A 134 75.01 15.92 -11.83
N THR A 135 74.29 16.24 -10.75
CA THR A 135 73.93 15.29 -9.69
C THR A 135 72.80 14.38 -10.20
N PRO A 136 73.01 13.06 -10.28
CA PRO A 136 71.94 12.14 -10.66
C PRO A 136 70.81 12.17 -9.62
N THR A 137 69.55 12.08 -10.07
CA THR A 137 68.42 11.89 -9.15
C THR A 137 68.16 10.40 -9.04
N ILE A 138 68.21 9.86 -7.83
CA ILE A 138 67.88 8.48 -7.53
C ILE A 138 66.58 8.46 -6.73
N GLN A 139 65.55 7.84 -7.30
CA GLN A 139 64.29 7.59 -6.60
C GLN A 139 64.25 6.11 -6.24
N LEU A 140 64.26 5.81 -4.95
CA LEU A 140 63.88 4.48 -4.46
C LEU A 140 62.40 4.28 -4.77
N GLY A 141 62.05 3.20 -5.50
CA GLY A 141 60.67 2.75 -5.57
C GLY A 141 60.14 2.46 -4.15
N ILE A 142 58.87 2.82 -3.90
CA ILE A 142 58.22 2.54 -2.62
C ILE A 142 58.20 1.03 -2.34
N THR A 143 58.43 0.65 -1.09
CA THR A 143 58.34 -0.76 -0.66
C THR A 143 56.91 -1.27 -0.73
N GLU A 144 56.70 -2.59 -0.84
CA GLU A 144 55.35 -3.18 -0.80
C GLU A 144 54.59 -2.81 0.49
N ALA A 145 55.30 -2.67 1.62
CA ALA A 145 54.70 -2.22 2.88
C ALA A 145 54.15 -0.79 2.78
N GLN A 146 54.90 0.12 2.15
CA GLN A 146 54.46 1.49 1.90
C GLN A 146 53.32 1.53 0.88
N ALA A 147 53.38 0.71 -0.17
CA ALA A 147 52.29 0.57 -1.13
C ALA A 147 51.00 0.08 -0.44
N ARG A 148 51.11 -0.88 0.49
CA ARG A 148 49.96 -1.38 1.27
C ARG A 148 49.35 -0.27 2.13
N VAL A 149 50.17 0.53 2.82
CA VAL A 149 49.70 1.67 3.62
C VAL A 149 48.98 2.71 2.75
N ILE A 150 49.54 3.04 1.59
CA ILE A 150 48.93 4.01 0.65
C ILE A 150 47.58 3.49 0.14
N VAL A 151 47.51 2.21 -0.25
CA VAL A 151 46.26 1.58 -0.72
C VAL A 151 45.22 1.55 0.40
N THR A 152 45.59 1.12 1.61
CA THR A 152 44.66 1.11 2.75
C THR A 152 44.17 2.52 3.10
N SER A 153 45.03 3.53 3.04
CA SER A 153 44.64 4.93 3.23
C SER A 153 43.68 5.39 2.15
N SER A 154 43.97 5.12 0.88
CA SER A 154 43.10 5.53 -0.25
C SER A 154 41.74 4.84 -0.22
N ILE A 155 41.67 3.58 0.23
CA ILE A 155 40.40 2.89 0.48
C ILE A 155 39.65 3.55 1.63
N GLY A 156 40.34 3.88 2.73
CA GLY A 156 39.74 4.61 3.85
C GLY A 156 39.22 6.00 3.45
N ASP A 157 39.96 6.73 2.62
CA ASP A 157 39.56 8.03 2.09
C ASP A 157 38.36 7.90 1.15
N HIS A 158 38.33 6.88 0.28
CA HIS A 158 37.19 6.56 -0.57
C HIS A 158 35.93 6.21 0.26
N ASP A 159 36.05 5.32 1.24
CA ASP A 159 34.92 4.87 2.07
C ASP A 159 34.39 6.00 2.97
N GLY A 160 35.27 6.90 3.39
CA GLY A 160 34.95 8.09 4.18
C GLY A 160 34.34 9.22 3.35
N ASP A 161 34.57 9.27 2.03
CA ASP A 161 34.01 10.29 1.13
C ASP A 161 32.54 9.99 0.80
N PRO A 162 31.57 10.80 1.30
CA PRO A 162 30.16 10.60 0.97
C PRO A 162 29.86 10.72 -0.52
N ALA A 163 30.69 11.46 -1.28
CA ALA A 163 30.55 11.60 -2.73
C ALA A 163 30.80 10.28 -3.47
N ALA A 164 31.72 9.45 -2.98
CA ALA A 164 32.02 8.13 -3.55
C ALA A 164 30.79 7.20 -3.54
N HIS A 165 29.87 7.40 -2.60
CA HIS A 165 28.66 6.60 -2.45
C HIS A 165 27.37 7.30 -2.94
N GLN A 166 27.46 8.46 -3.59
CA GLN A 166 26.28 9.20 -4.07
C GLN A 166 25.43 8.43 -5.07
N VAL A 167 26.00 7.48 -5.81
CA VAL A 167 25.25 6.56 -6.70
C VAL A 167 24.23 5.73 -5.90
N MET A 168 24.44 5.52 -4.60
CA MET A 168 23.51 4.81 -3.72
C MET A 168 22.39 5.71 -3.15
N ALA A 169 22.56 7.04 -3.21
CA ALA A 169 21.50 7.99 -2.85
C ALA A 169 20.54 8.13 -4.04
N HIS A 170 19.40 7.44 -3.96
CA HIS A 170 18.51 7.29 -5.09
C HIS A 170 17.05 7.58 -4.69
N ASN A 171 16.44 8.53 -5.40
CA ASN A 171 15.02 8.84 -5.25
C ASN A 171 14.18 7.69 -5.83
N VAL A 172 13.14 7.29 -5.09
CA VAL A 172 12.11 6.36 -5.54
C VAL A 172 11.00 7.16 -6.22
N SER A 173 10.64 6.77 -7.44
CA SER A 173 9.61 7.40 -8.27
C SER A 173 8.30 6.62 -8.20
N ASP A 174 7.18 7.32 -8.00
CA ASP A 174 5.83 6.73 -7.98
C ASP A 174 5.07 6.87 -9.32
N THR A 175 5.78 7.25 -10.39
CA THR A 175 5.17 7.51 -11.71
C THR A 175 5.16 6.30 -12.64
N THR A 176 6.04 5.32 -12.40
CA THR A 176 6.22 4.17 -13.29
C THR A 176 5.46 2.96 -12.75
N ALA A 177 4.47 2.46 -13.49
CA ALA A 177 3.77 1.23 -13.13
C ALA A 177 4.68 -0.01 -13.27
N PRO A 178 4.55 -1.01 -12.39
CA PRO A 178 5.33 -2.24 -12.48
C PRO A 178 4.93 -3.04 -13.74
N LYS A 179 5.94 -3.49 -14.50
CA LYS A 179 5.76 -4.30 -15.72
C LYS A 179 5.81 -5.82 -15.47
N GLY A 180 6.22 -6.24 -14.28
CA GLY A 180 6.42 -7.62 -13.89
C GLY A 180 7.15 -7.74 -12.56
N ASN A 181 7.63 -8.93 -12.22
CA ASN A 181 8.36 -9.27 -11.00
C ASN A 181 9.88 -9.47 -11.21
N ASN A 182 10.41 -9.07 -12.38
CA ASN A 182 11.83 -9.11 -12.69
C ASN A 182 12.30 -7.72 -13.14
N GLY A 183 13.43 -7.24 -12.62
CA GLY A 183 13.94 -5.89 -12.89
C GLY A 183 15.04 -5.46 -11.92
N THR A 184 15.51 -4.22 -12.05
CA THR A 184 16.47 -3.63 -11.10
C THR A 184 15.79 -3.32 -9.78
N ILE A 185 16.55 -3.29 -8.67
CA ILE A 185 16.02 -2.95 -7.33
C ILE A 185 15.27 -1.61 -7.37
N ARG A 186 15.84 -0.59 -8.03
CA ARG A 186 15.18 0.71 -8.23
C ARG A 186 13.84 0.56 -8.95
N GLY A 187 13.80 -0.13 -10.09
CA GLY A 187 12.57 -0.29 -10.86
C GLY A 187 11.48 -1.04 -10.08
N LEU A 188 11.87 -1.99 -9.24
CA LEU A 188 10.95 -2.70 -8.36
C LEU A 188 10.40 -1.78 -7.25
N LEU A 189 11.26 -0.97 -6.61
CA LEU A 189 10.84 0.01 -5.60
C LEU A 189 9.95 1.11 -6.20
N ASP A 190 10.26 1.59 -7.40
CA ASP A 190 9.43 2.56 -8.14
C ASP A 190 8.04 1.97 -8.43
N GLY A 191 8.01 0.70 -8.86
CA GLY A 191 6.76 -0.03 -9.09
C GLY A 191 5.92 -0.20 -7.82
N LEU A 192 6.56 -0.48 -6.67
CA LEU A 192 5.88 -0.56 -5.38
C LEU A 192 5.30 0.80 -4.95
N ALA A 193 6.09 1.88 -5.08
CA ALA A 193 5.63 3.24 -4.79
C ALA A 193 4.42 3.62 -5.66
N ASN A 194 4.46 3.31 -6.96
CA ASN A 194 3.32 3.53 -7.87
C ASN A 194 2.07 2.77 -7.43
N ARG A 195 2.21 1.50 -6.99
CA ARG A 195 1.08 0.72 -6.49
C ARG A 195 0.50 1.29 -5.20
N ILE A 196 1.33 1.72 -4.25
CA ILE A 196 0.86 2.37 -3.01
C ILE A 196 0.06 3.62 -3.34
N LYS A 197 0.60 4.49 -4.22
CA LYS A 197 -0.11 5.69 -4.70
C LYS A 197 -1.47 5.35 -5.33
N ALA A 198 -1.53 4.31 -6.15
CA ALA A 198 -2.78 3.87 -6.78
C ALA A 198 -3.80 3.32 -5.77
N ILE A 199 -3.34 2.60 -4.74
CA ILE A 199 -4.19 2.07 -3.65
C ILE A 199 -4.76 3.19 -2.78
N THR A 200 -3.93 4.17 -2.43
CA THR A 200 -4.36 5.27 -1.56
C THR A 200 -5.11 6.38 -2.31
N GLY A 201 -4.97 6.45 -3.63
CA GLY A 201 -5.54 7.52 -4.46
C GLY A 201 -4.88 8.89 -4.24
N ARG A 202 -3.72 8.94 -3.56
CA ARG A 202 -3.03 10.18 -3.20
C ARG A 202 -2.16 10.75 -4.33
N ALA A 203 -1.71 11.99 -4.14
CA ALA A 203 -0.79 12.63 -5.08
C ALA A 203 0.59 11.97 -5.07
N ARG A 204 1.08 11.53 -3.91
CA ARG A 204 2.34 10.82 -3.73
C ARG A 204 2.18 9.55 -2.91
N TRP A 205 3.09 8.61 -3.09
CA TRP A 205 3.07 7.32 -2.37
C TRP A 205 3.35 7.40 -0.87
N PHE A 206 3.99 8.48 -0.42
CA PHE A 206 4.33 8.75 0.99
C PHE A 206 3.39 9.76 1.65
N ASP A 207 2.37 10.25 0.94
CA ASP A 207 1.34 11.09 1.55
C ASP A 207 0.46 10.25 2.47
N ASP A 208 0.01 10.83 3.58
CA ASP A 208 -0.89 10.17 4.52
C ASP A 208 -2.20 9.73 3.81
N PRO A 209 -2.70 8.50 3.99
CA PRO A 209 -3.99 8.08 3.43
C PRO A 209 -5.16 8.86 4.04
N ASP A 210 -6.31 8.93 3.36
CA ASP A 210 -7.50 9.64 3.87
C ASP A 210 -8.06 9.02 5.15
N ILE A 211 -7.89 7.71 5.31
CA ILE A 211 -8.35 6.95 6.46
C ILE A 211 -7.39 5.80 6.74
N THR A 212 -7.13 5.53 8.01
CA THR A 212 -6.31 4.39 8.43
C THR A 212 -7.16 3.12 8.55
N LEU A 213 -6.54 1.95 8.38
CA LEU A 213 -7.20 0.66 8.62
C LEU A 213 -7.76 0.55 10.05
N THR A 214 -7.09 1.17 11.03
CA THR A 214 -7.58 1.27 12.41
C THR A 214 -8.91 2.02 12.49
N THR A 215 -9.04 3.15 11.79
CA THR A 215 -10.30 3.91 11.75
C THR A 215 -11.37 3.15 10.98
N THR A 216 -11.03 2.50 9.87
CA THR A 216 -11.96 1.63 9.13
C THR A 216 -12.47 0.49 10.01
N LYS A 217 -11.59 -0.14 10.80
CA LYS A 217 -11.99 -1.17 11.78
C LYS A 217 -12.97 -0.62 12.82
N LYS A 218 -12.70 0.54 13.41
CA LYS A 218 -13.64 1.16 14.35
C LYS A 218 -15.03 1.39 13.74
N ARG A 219 -15.10 1.80 12.47
CA ARG A 219 -16.37 1.96 11.74
C ARG A 219 -17.06 0.63 11.50
N LEU A 220 -16.31 -0.42 11.17
CA LEU A 220 -16.86 -1.76 10.99
C LEU A 220 -17.39 -2.34 12.30
N ASP A 221 -16.65 -2.22 13.40
CA ASP A 221 -17.10 -2.64 14.73
C ASP A 221 -18.37 -1.88 15.16
N ALA A 222 -18.46 -0.58 14.83
CA ALA A 222 -19.67 0.20 15.08
C ALA A 222 -20.85 -0.25 14.19
N LEU A 223 -20.60 -0.66 12.95
CA LEU A 223 -21.64 -1.21 12.08
C LEU A 223 -22.11 -2.57 12.56
N ASP A 224 -21.19 -3.44 12.98
CA ASP A 224 -21.51 -4.76 13.54
C ASP A 224 -22.36 -4.61 14.81
N ASN A 225 -22.03 -3.67 15.70
CA ASN A 225 -22.88 -3.33 16.84
C ASN A 225 -24.26 -2.81 16.42
N ARG A 226 -24.37 -2.08 15.32
CA ARG A 226 -25.66 -1.60 14.79
C ARG A 226 -26.48 -2.71 14.12
N VAL A 227 -25.83 -3.65 13.45
CA VAL A 227 -26.48 -4.78 12.76
C VAL A 227 -26.84 -5.89 13.75
N GLY A 228 -25.98 -6.20 14.72
CA GLY A 228 -26.30 -7.07 15.85
C GLY A 228 -27.39 -6.51 16.76
N THR A 229 -27.70 -5.20 16.64
CA THR A 229 -28.88 -4.57 17.27
C THR A 229 -30.05 -4.33 16.29
N LEU A 230 -29.98 -4.82 15.05
CA LEU A 230 -31.16 -5.01 14.19
C LEU A 230 -32.01 -6.20 14.67
N ASP A 231 -32.20 -6.31 15.99
CA ASP A 231 -33.46 -6.79 16.50
C ASP A 231 -34.44 -5.65 16.18
N PHE A 232 -35.16 -5.76 15.06
CA PHE A 232 -36.05 -4.69 14.58
C PHE A 232 -37.04 -4.25 15.67
N ILE A 233 -37.24 -5.09 16.69
CA ILE A 233 -37.77 -4.73 18.00
C ILE A 233 -36.99 -5.56 19.04
N PRO A 234 -36.17 -4.98 19.93
CA PRO A 234 -35.65 -5.72 21.07
C PRO A 234 -36.79 -6.44 21.77
N ASN A 235 -36.69 -7.75 22.05
CA ASN A 235 -37.78 -8.48 22.75
C ASN A 235 -38.26 -7.77 24.04
N SER A 236 -37.38 -7.00 24.69
CA SER A 236 -37.66 -6.15 25.85
C SER A 236 -38.50 -4.90 25.58
N ARG A 237 -38.76 -4.57 24.31
CA ARG A 237 -39.49 -3.38 23.85
C ARG A 237 -40.79 -3.69 23.12
N ILE A 238 -41.09 -4.97 22.88
CA ILE A 238 -42.41 -5.42 22.44
C ILE A 238 -43.45 -4.90 23.46
N GLY A 239 -44.45 -4.16 22.99
CA GLY A 239 -45.49 -3.58 23.87
C GLY A 239 -45.13 -2.27 24.59
N THR A 240 -43.94 -1.69 24.40
CA THR A 240 -43.56 -0.41 25.06
C THR A 240 -43.71 0.81 24.14
N THR A 241 -44.04 1.99 24.69
CA THR A 241 -44.30 3.24 23.94
C THR A 241 -43.04 4.03 23.55
N GLN A 242 -41.85 3.52 23.84
CA GLN A 242 -40.62 4.21 23.45
C GLN A 242 -40.44 4.15 21.92
N ASN A 243 -40.33 5.34 21.30
CA ASN A 243 -39.92 5.57 19.92
C ASN A 243 -40.97 5.41 18.79
N LYS A 244 -42.28 5.42 19.08
CA LYS A 244 -43.36 5.58 18.07
C LYS A 244 -43.41 4.55 16.92
N ILE A 245 -42.73 3.41 17.01
CA ILE A 245 -42.86 2.34 16.01
C ILE A 245 -43.93 1.36 16.51
N ALA A 246 -44.99 1.17 15.73
CA ALA A 246 -46.00 0.17 16.03
C ALA A 246 -45.40 -1.22 15.82
N THR A 247 -45.41 -2.04 16.87
CA THR A 247 -44.90 -3.41 16.85
C THR A 247 -46.05 -4.37 16.61
N LEU A 248 -45.81 -5.48 15.88
CA LEU A 248 -46.75 -6.59 15.83
C LEU A 248 -46.78 -7.26 17.22
N GLY A 249 -47.98 -7.56 17.72
CA GLY A 249 -48.19 -8.40 18.89
C GLY A 249 -47.90 -9.87 18.59
N PHE A 250 -47.97 -10.72 19.62
CA PHE A 250 -47.63 -12.15 19.53
C PHE A 250 -48.46 -12.93 18.49
N ASN A 251 -49.63 -12.41 18.12
CA ASN A 251 -50.52 -12.97 17.09
C ASN A 251 -50.23 -12.44 15.67
N GLY A 252 -49.13 -11.69 15.46
CA GLY A 252 -48.78 -11.09 14.19
C GLY A 252 -49.66 -9.90 13.77
N ARG A 253 -50.47 -9.34 14.68
CA ARG A 253 -51.33 -8.17 14.43
C ARG A 253 -50.84 -6.97 15.23
N PHE A 254 -51.10 -5.76 14.77
CA PHE A 254 -50.81 -4.56 15.55
C PHE A 254 -51.68 -4.48 16.82
N ASP A 255 -51.11 -3.98 17.91
CA ASP A 255 -51.83 -3.74 19.16
C ASP A 255 -52.87 -2.63 18.97
N LYS A 256 -54.15 -2.92 19.23
CA LYS A 256 -55.27 -1.99 18.98
C LYS A 256 -55.09 -0.65 19.73
N GLU A 257 -54.58 -0.71 20.96
CA GLU A 257 -54.31 0.46 21.80
C GLU A 257 -53.25 1.42 21.22
N ARG A 258 -52.48 0.94 20.23
CA ARG A 258 -51.36 1.67 19.62
C ARG A 258 -51.67 2.17 18.20
N LEU A 259 -52.87 1.90 17.68
CA LEU A 259 -53.30 2.31 16.35
C LEU A 259 -54.05 3.65 16.42
N PRO A 260 -54.03 4.45 15.33
CA PRO A 260 -54.74 5.72 15.29
C PRO A 260 -56.22 5.58 15.64
N THR A 261 -56.74 6.55 16.39
CA THR A 261 -58.16 6.64 16.70
C THR A 261 -58.94 6.85 15.40
N GLY A 262 -59.88 5.95 15.09
CA GLY A 262 -60.73 6.03 13.89
C GLY A 262 -60.72 4.79 12.98
N ILE A 263 -59.85 3.80 13.25
CA ILE A 263 -59.92 2.49 12.58
C ILE A 263 -60.89 1.59 13.35
N VAL A 264 -61.88 1.04 12.65
CA VAL A 264 -62.85 0.08 13.17
C VAL A 264 -62.40 -1.34 12.86
N TYR A 265 -62.40 -2.21 13.86
CA TYR A 265 -62.07 -3.64 13.72
C TYR A 265 -63.31 -4.52 13.85
N ASP A 266 -63.27 -5.75 13.33
CA ASP A 266 -64.36 -6.73 13.49
C ASP A 266 -64.69 -6.99 14.97
N SER A 267 -63.68 -6.97 15.85
CA SER A 267 -63.85 -7.11 17.30
C SER A 267 -64.62 -5.96 17.96
N ASP A 268 -64.80 -4.85 17.25
CA ASP A 268 -65.48 -3.65 17.76
C ASP A 268 -66.99 -3.73 17.53
N PHE A 269 -67.43 -4.75 16.77
CA PHE A 269 -68.83 -5.12 16.65
C PHE A 269 -69.13 -6.23 17.64
N SER A 270 -70.27 -6.13 18.34
CA SER A 270 -70.83 -7.23 19.11
C SER A 270 -72.09 -7.72 18.41
N ALA A 271 -72.18 -9.01 18.09
CA ALA A 271 -73.30 -9.53 17.32
C ALA A 271 -73.82 -10.87 17.86
N SER A 272 -75.13 -11.07 17.72
CA SER A 272 -75.81 -12.36 17.84
C SER A 272 -76.50 -12.65 16.51
N THR A 273 -76.11 -13.74 15.84
CA THR A 273 -76.56 -14.09 14.49
C THR A 273 -77.75 -15.06 14.47
N GLY A 274 -78.47 -15.16 15.59
CA GLY A 274 -79.69 -15.97 15.71
C GLY A 274 -80.85 -15.48 14.84
N SER A 275 -81.92 -16.27 14.80
CA SER A 275 -83.18 -15.89 14.13
C SER A 275 -83.80 -14.63 14.72
N ASP A 276 -83.64 -14.47 16.03
CA ASP A 276 -83.74 -13.20 16.74
C ASP A 276 -82.29 -12.83 17.12
N GLY A 277 -81.87 -11.62 16.80
CA GLY A 277 -80.45 -11.29 16.81
C GLY A 277 -80.18 -9.79 16.81
N TYR A 278 -78.90 -9.44 16.90
CA TYR A 278 -78.47 -8.04 16.87
C TYR A 278 -77.05 -7.88 16.34
N VAL A 279 -76.75 -6.64 15.96
CA VAL A 279 -75.39 -6.11 15.84
C VAL A 279 -75.31 -4.78 16.56
N GLU A 280 -74.33 -4.63 17.44
CA GLU A 280 -73.92 -3.38 18.08
C GLU A 280 -72.71 -2.84 17.33
N LEU A 281 -72.86 -1.64 16.79
CA LEU A 281 -71.83 -0.91 16.08
C LEU A 281 -70.87 -0.24 17.09
N PRO A 282 -69.60 0.03 16.71
CA PRO A 282 -68.61 0.64 17.61
C PRO A 282 -69.01 2.00 18.20
N ASN A 283 -69.94 2.70 17.58
CA ASN A 283 -70.48 3.97 18.06
C ASN A 283 -71.64 3.80 19.09
N GLY A 284 -71.98 2.56 19.43
CA GLY A 284 -73.04 2.17 20.36
C GLY A 284 -74.43 2.06 19.74
N ILE A 285 -74.58 2.26 18.42
CA ILE A 285 -75.86 2.00 17.74
C ILE A 285 -76.09 0.50 17.66
N ILE A 286 -77.25 0.03 18.09
CA ILE A 286 -77.66 -1.36 18.03
C ILE A 286 -78.75 -1.50 16.97
N ILE A 287 -78.59 -2.47 16.08
CA ILE A 287 -79.61 -2.93 15.14
C ILE A 287 -80.03 -4.33 15.58
N GLN A 288 -81.31 -4.54 15.82
CA GLN A 288 -81.87 -5.83 16.23
C GLN A 288 -82.90 -6.31 15.22
N TRP A 289 -83.02 -7.62 15.06
CA TRP A 289 -84.06 -8.26 14.26
C TRP A 289 -84.69 -9.40 15.05
N GLY A 290 -85.89 -9.79 14.62
CA GLY A 290 -86.54 -10.98 15.16
C GLY A 290 -87.98 -11.11 14.70
N ARG A 291 -88.74 -11.99 15.35
CA ARG A 291 -90.15 -12.24 15.02
C ARG A 291 -91.06 -12.22 16.25
N ILE A 292 -92.31 -11.81 16.03
CA ILE A 292 -93.39 -11.82 17.02
C ILE A 292 -94.45 -12.80 16.53
N SER A 293 -94.77 -13.82 17.33
CA SER A 293 -95.86 -14.72 17.01
C SER A 293 -97.20 -13.99 17.07
N LEU A 294 -97.99 -14.09 16.00
CA LEU A 294 -99.34 -13.54 15.95
C LEU A 294 -100.39 -14.61 16.22
N TYR A 295 -100.01 -15.80 16.69
CA TYR A 295 -100.92 -16.92 16.90
C TYR A 295 -102.26 -16.51 17.55
N SER A 296 -103.36 -16.77 16.85
CA SER A 296 -104.74 -16.49 17.29
C SER A 296 -105.02 -15.03 17.72
N ALA A 297 -104.33 -14.06 17.13
CA ALA A 297 -104.59 -12.63 17.30
C ALA A 297 -105.80 -12.21 16.43
N LYS A 298 -106.75 -11.51 17.04
CA LYS A 298 -107.90 -10.93 16.33
C LYS A 298 -107.62 -9.47 15.96
N VAL A 299 -108.45 -8.90 15.08
CA VAL A 299 -108.46 -7.47 14.81
C VAL A 299 -108.59 -6.69 16.12
N SER A 300 -107.85 -5.59 16.22
CA SER A 300 -107.74 -4.74 17.42
C SER A 300 -107.05 -5.40 18.62
N GLN A 301 -106.55 -6.63 18.50
CA GLN A 301 -105.71 -7.23 19.53
C GLN A 301 -104.25 -6.87 19.33
N THR A 302 -103.60 -6.55 20.45
CA THR A 302 -102.17 -6.27 20.50
C THR A 302 -101.35 -7.53 20.77
N ARG A 303 -100.15 -7.56 20.20
CA ARG A 303 -99.10 -8.54 20.49
C ARG A 303 -97.80 -7.80 20.79
N THR A 304 -97.12 -8.21 21.85
CA THR A 304 -95.84 -7.63 22.25
C THR A 304 -94.73 -8.63 21.98
N GLY A 305 -93.73 -8.21 21.20
CA GLY A 305 -92.47 -8.90 21.03
C GLY A 305 -91.38 -8.25 21.88
N TYR A 306 -90.42 -9.05 22.30
CA TYR A 306 -89.26 -8.56 23.04
C TYR A 306 -88.05 -8.54 22.12
N PHE A 307 -87.25 -7.49 22.22
CA PHE A 307 -85.97 -7.43 21.53
C PHE A 307 -85.00 -8.44 22.15
N GLU A 308 -84.08 -8.97 21.35
CA GLU A 308 -83.03 -9.90 21.79
C GLU A 308 -82.25 -9.36 23.00
N ARG A 309 -82.05 -8.03 23.03
CA ARG A 309 -81.58 -7.30 24.21
C ARG A 309 -82.29 -5.97 24.37
N SER A 310 -82.34 -5.48 25.60
CA SER A 310 -82.81 -4.11 25.86
C SER A 310 -81.82 -3.10 25.29
N PHE A 311 -82.31 -2.10 24.56
CA PHE A 311 -81.55 -0.91 24.19
C PHE A 311 -81.09 -0.18 25.46
N PRO A 312 -79.78 0.06 25.65
CA PRO A 312 -79.26 0.73 26.84
C PRO A 312 -79.90 2.10 27.14
N SER A 313 -80.30 2.86 26.12
CA SER A 313 -80.93 4.18 26.27
C SER A 313 -82.37 4.21 25.73
N SER A 314 -82.58 3.93 24.44
CA SER A 314 -83.88 4.02 23.77
C SER A 314 -83.87 3.31 22.42
N CYS A 315 -85.03 2.77 22.04
CA CYS A 315 -85.28 2.40 20.65
C CYS A 315 -85.67 3.64 19.85
N TYR A 316 -84.97 3.91 18.74
CA TYR A 316 -85.21 5.07 17.88
C TYR A 316 -86.24 4.78 16.79
N ASN A 317 -86.22 3.57 16.22
CA ASN A 317 -87.17 3.18 15.20
C ASN A 317 -87.38 1.66 15.22
N VAL A 318 -88.61 1.24 14.93
CA VAL A 318 -88.95 -0.15 14.65
C VAL A 318 -89.76 -0.19 13.36
N THR A 319 -89.34 -1.04 12.44
CA THR A 319 -90.13 -1.42 11.27
C THR A 319 -90.64 -2.84 11.48
N VAL A 320 -91.91 -3.05 11.18
CA VAL A 320 -92.58 -4.35 11.29
C VAL A 320 -93.11 -4.77 9.93
N THR A 321 -93.02 -6.06 9.62
CA THR A 321 -93.55 -6.63 8.38
C THR A 321 -94.35 -7.88 8.71
N PRO A 322 -95.63 -7.96 8.30
CA PRO A 322 -96.40 -9.17 8.48
C PRO A 322 -95.86 -10.29 7.60
N TYR A 323 -95.90 -11.50 8.12
CA TYR A 323 -95.74 -12.74 7.38
C TYR A 323 -96.94 -13.63 7.67
N SER A 324 -97.61 -14.06 6.59
CA SER A 324 -98.71 -15.02 6.65
C SER A 324 -98.38 -16.18 5.71
N PRO A 325 -98.14 -17.39 6.22
CA PRO A 325 -98.15 -18.57 5.35
C PRO A 325 -99.60 -18.85 4.92
N ASP A 326 -99.80 -19.36 3.71
CA ASP A 326 -101.12 -19.62 3.10
C ASP A 326 -102.12 -20.21 4.13
N SER A 327 -103.09 -19.40 4.58
CA SER A 327 -104.20 -19.89 5.42
C SER A 327 -105.13 -20.77 4.56
N ILE A 328 -106.19 -21.36 5.10
CA ILE A 328 -107.24 -22.09 4.34
C ILE A 328 -108.61 -21.36 4.33
N TYR A 329 -108.75 -20.25 5.06
CA TYR A 329 -110.02 -19.50 5.18
C TYR A 329 -110.22 -18.39 4.12
N LYS A 330 -111.39 -17.72 4.06
CA LYS A 330 -111.79 -16.85 2.92
C LYS A 330 -111.35 -15.38 3.02
N ASN A 331 -110.90 -14.89 4.19
CA ASN A 331 -110.69 -13.46 4.49
C ASN A 331 -109.20 -13.09 4.65
N LYS A 332 -108.36 -13.52 3.70
CA LYS A 332 -106.96 -13.85 4.01
C LYS A 332 -105.94 -12.73 4.06
N ASP A 333 -106.15 -11.66 3.31
CA ASP A 333 -105.04 -10.72 3.03
C ASP A 333 -105.37 -9.27 3.40
N ASP A 334 -106.53 -9.03 4.01
CA ASP A 334 -107.01 -7.68 4.37
C ASP A 334 -106.64 -7.31 5.81
N TRP A 335 -105.39 -7.58 6.21
CA TRP A 335 -104.90 -7.14 7.51
C TRP A 335 -103.51 -6.52 7.44
N THR A 336 -103.30 -5.52 8.29
CA THR A 336 -102.06 -4.78 8.43
C THR A 336 -101.58 -4.85 9.87
N LEU A 337 -100.32 -4.49 10.08
CA LEU A 337 -99.74 -4.34 11.40
C LEU A 337 -99.38 -2.89 11.62
N HIS A 338 -99.89 -2.32 12.71
CA HIS A 338 -99.47 -1.00 13.16
C HIS A 338 -98.69 -1.14 14.47
N VAL A 339 -97.54 -0.48 14.55
CA VAL A 339 -96.80 -0.36 15.81
C VAL A 339 -97.56 0.60 16.71
N THR A 340 -97.99 0.13 17.88
CA THR A 340 -98.75 0.95 18.84
C THR A 340 -97.87 1.51 19.95
N SER A 341 -96.81 0.80 20.31
CA SER A 341 -95.84 1.28 21.29
C SER A 341 -94.48 0.63 21.10
N VAL A 342 -93.44 1.38 21.47
CA VAL A 342 -92.06 0.93 21.47
C VAL A 342 -91.45 1.30 22.81
N SER A 343 -90.73 0.37 23.42
CA SER A 343 -89.95 0.59 24.63
C SER A 343 -88.47 0.29 24.37
N ARG A 344 -87.65 0.32 25.43
CA ARG A 344 -86.25 -0.12 25.34
C ARG A 344 -86.12 -1.62 25.11
N SER A 345 -87.11 -2.43 25.49
CA SER A 345 -87.01 -3.89 25.51
C SER A 345 -88.07 -4.59 24.65
N SER A 346 -89.01 -3.85 24.08
CA SER A 346 -90.14 -4.43 23.38
C SER A 346 -90.75 -3.52 22.33
N VAL A 347 -91.50 -4.15 21.42
CA VAL A 347 -92.41 -3.49 20.49
C VAL A 347 -93.77 -4.15 20.60
N THR A 348 -94.82 -3.34 20.63
CA THR A 348 -96.21 -3.81 20.57
C THR A 348 -96.80 -3.43 19.22
N VAL A 349 -97.39 -4.44 18.57
CA VAL A 349 -98.14 -4.28 17.32
C VAL A 349 -99.61 -4.59 17.55
N VAL A 350 -100.49 -3.94 16.79
CA VAL A 350 -101.91 -4.30 16.70
C VAL A 350 -102.19 -4.87 15.32
N VAL A 351 -102.98 -5.93 15.28
CA VAL A 351 -103.56 -6.44 14.03
C VAL A 351 -104.73 -5.54 13.66
N ALA A 352 -104.64 -4.87 12.52
CA ALA A 352 -105.71 -4.02 11.98
C ALA A 352 -106.24 -4.63 10.67
N SER A 353 -107.50 -4.34 10.33
CA SER A 353 -108.07 -4.70 9.02
C SER A 353 -108.65 -3.46 8.35
N ALA A 354 -108.51 -3.38 7.03
CA ALA A 354 -109.00 -2.24 6.24
C ALA A 354 -110.49 -2.37 5.87
N THR A 355 -111.06 -3.58 5.93
CA THR A 355 -112.34 -3.88 5.30
C THR A 355 -113.44 -4.32 6.27
N THR A 356 -113.12 -4.94 7.42
CA THR A 356 -114.12 -5.35 8.43
C THR A 356 -113.53 -5.48 9.85
N ASP A 357 -114.37 -5.35 10.89
CA ASP A 357 -114.03 -5.67 12.30
C ASP A 357 -114.07 -7.21 12.58
N GLU A 358 -114.12 -8.03 11.53
CA GLU A 358 -114.32 -9.47 11.63
C GLU A 358 -113.01 -10.25 11.88
N PHE A 359 -113.15 -11.53 12.23
CA PHE A 359 -112.02 -12.41 12.55
C PHE A 359 -111.02 -12.53 11.37
N VAL A 360 -109.78 -12.11 11.61
CA VAL A 360 -108.62 -12.43 10.78
C VAL A 360 -107.95 -13.68 11.34
N ASP A 361 -107.67 -14.66 10.50
CA ASP A 361 -106.96 -15.88 10.90
C ASP A 361 -105.44 -15.65 10.90
N THR A 362 -104.87 -15.49 12.09
CA THR A 362 -103.41 -15.38 12.29
C THR A 362 -102.80 -16.66 12.89
N SER A 363 -103.50 -17.80 12.80
CA SER A 363 -103.11 -19.07 13.45
C SER A 363 -101.72 -19.59 13.07
N SER A 364 -101.14 -19.13 11.96
CA SER A 364 -99.75 -19.43 11.57
C SER A 364 -98.93 -18.19 11.19
N ALA A 365 -99.45 -16.99 11.46
CA ALA A 365 -98.82 -15.74 11.09
C ALA A 365 -97.82 -15.28 12.17
N TYR A 366 -96.81 -14.54 11.72
CA TYR A 366 -95.89 -13.83 12.59
C TYR A 366 -95.53 -12.48 11.99
N CYS A 367 -94.93 -11.62 12.79
CA CYS A 367 -94.46 -10.30 12.40
C CYS A 367 -92.94 -10.29 12.50
N TYR A 368 -92.22 -10.03 11.42
CA TYR A 368 -90.81 -9.70 11.51
C TYR A 368 -90.67 -8.26 12.00
N TYR A 369 -89.69 -8.01 12.87
CA TYR A 369 -89.29 -6.66 13.24
C TYR A 369 -87.82 -6.42 12.91
N MET A 370 -87.51 -5.18 12.57
CA MET A 370 -86.15 -4.64 12.58
C MET A 370 -86.17 -3.35 13.40
N ALA A 371 -85.34 -3.28 14.43
CA ALA A 371 -85.29 -2.17 15.37
C ALA A 371 -83.89 -1.57 15.40
N ILE A 372 -83.80 -0.25 15.55
CA ILE A 372 -82.54 0.47 15.72
C ILE A 372 -82.62 1.39 16.94
N GLY A 373 -81.56 1.44 17.73
CA GLY A 373 -81.52 2.19 18.98
C GLY A 373 -80.10 2.27 19.55
N ARG A 374 -79.99 2.74 20.79
CA ARG A 374 -78.75 2.78 21.57
C ARG A 374 -79.07 2.63 23.04
#